data_AF-A0A8T7DWX5-F1
#
_entry.id   AF-A0A8T7DWX5-F1
#
_cell.length_a   1.000
_cell.length_b   1.000
_cell.length_c   1.000
_cell.angle_alpha   90.00
_cell.angle_beta   90.00
_cell.angle_gamma   90.00
#
_symmetry.space_group_name_H-M   'P 1'
#
loop_
_entity.id
_entity.type
_entity.pdbx_description
1 polymer ?
#
loop_
_entity_poly.entity_id
_entity_poly.type
_entity_poly.pdbx_seq_one_letter_code
_entity_poly.pdbx_strand_id
1 'polypeptide(L)'
;MFITGAGRGIALAVNALWPRTALITAAVQNLPGGDRATQISRTPAIMADAAHAILTSPSRDFTGRFCIDDLVLRDAGVTDFTQYRVTPESDTLLADFFVPDDVDENPGGEKLLMMEPPEH
;
A
#
# COMPACT_ATOMS: atom_id res chain seq x y z
N MET A 1 8.96 0.47 3.43
CA MET A 1 9.29 1.50 4.46
C MET A 1 9.36 0.84 5.82
N PHE A 2 10.32 1.19 6.70
CA PHE A 2 10.33 0.70 8.09
C PHE A 2 9.65 1.73 9.01
N ILE A 3 8.76 1.26 9.87
CA ILE A 3 7.99 2.11 10.80
C ILE A 3 8.29 1.66 12.22
N THR A 4 8.57 2.63 13.09
CA THR A 4 8.89 2.38 14.50
C THR A 4 7.92 3.09 15.45
N GLY A 5 7.43 2.35 16.45
CA GLY A 5 6.57 2.88 17.51
C GLY A 5 7.21 2.68 18.89
N ALA A 6 7.15 3.67 19.76
CA ALA A 6 7.78 3.63 21.09
C ALA A 6 6.75 3.81 22.23
N GLY A 7 6.86 2.98 23.27
CA GLY A 7 6.08 3.09 24.52
C GLY A 7 6.94 3.55 25.72
N ARG A 8 6.31 4.09 26.78
CA ARG A 8 7.00 4.50 28.02
C ARG A 8 7.67 3.27 28.67
N GLY A 9 9.01 3.21 28.66
CA GLY A 9 9.81 2.09 29.19
C GLY A 9 10.65 1.30 28.17
N ILE A 10 10.69 1.76 26.90
CA ILE A 10 11.47 1.27 25.75
C ILE A 10 11.15 -0.17 25.32
N ALA A 11 9.91 -0.38 24.86
CA ALA A 11 9.62 -1.37 23.82
C ALA A 11 9.57 -0.63 22.48
N LEU A 12 10.42 -1.04 21.53
CA LEU A 12 10.46 -0.53 20.16
C LEU A 12 9.78 -1.54 19.24
N ALA A 13 8.65 -1.13 18.64
CA ALA A 13 8.07 -1.86 17.53
C ALA A 13 8.88 -1.57 16.27
N VAL A 14 9.17 -2.60 15.48
CA VAL A 14 9.77 -2.45 14.14
C VAL A 14 8.93 -3.23 13.16
N ASN A 15 8.32 -2.56 12.18
CA ASN A 15 7.52 -3.20 11.13
C ASN A 15 7.95 -2.68 9.75
N ALA A 16 7.75 -3.48 8.73
CA ALA A 16 7.82 -3.04 7.34
C ALA A 16 6.40 -2.75 6.84
N LEU A 17 6.23 -1.66 6.08
CA LEU A 17 5.01 -1.33 5.35
C LEU A 17 5.32 -1.25 3.86
N TRP A 18 4.49 -1.90 3.05
CA TRP A 18 4.59 -1.97 1.59
C TRP A 18 3.23 -1.69 0.93
N PRO A 19 3.18 -0.97 -0.20
CA PRO A 19 1.93 -0.77 -0.92
C PRO A 19 1.55 -2.02 -1.72
N ARG A 20 0.26 -2.36 -1.79
CA ARG A 20 -0.21 -3.41 -2.71
C ARG A 20 -0.04 -3.03 -4.18
N THR A 21 -0.23 -1.74 -4.47
CA THR A 21 -0.31 -1.21 -5.83
C THR A 21 0.65 -0.05 -6.02
N ALA A 22 0.99 0.26 -7.28
CA ALA A 22 1.76 1.44 -7.61
C ALA A 22 1.13 2.72 -7.03
N LEU A 23 1.98 3.64 -6.58
CA LEU A 23 1.57 4.94 -6.05
C LEU A 23 1.96 6.04 -7.05
N ILE A 24 1.09 7.03 -7.25
CA ILE A 24 1.49 8.22 -8.00
C ILE A 24 2.63 8.90 -7.25
N THR A 25 3.81 8.77 -7.82
CA THR A 25 4.99 9.52 -7.49
C THR A 25 5.59 10.04 -8.78
N ALA A 26 6.48 11.03 -8.69
CA ALA A 26 7.20 11.52 -9.87
C ALA A 26 7.94 10.40 -10.62
N ALA A 27 8.33 9.31 -9.94
CA ALA A 27 8.92 8.15 -10.56
C ALA A 27 7.96 7.42 -11.51
N VAL A 28 6.69 7.24 -11.12
CA VAL A 28 5.66 6.62 -11.98
C VAL A 28 5.35 7.48 -13.20
N GLN A 29 5.34 8.80 -13.05
CA GLN A 29 5.12 9.74 -14.15
C GLN A 29 6.25 9.70 -15.19
N ASN A 30 7.49 9.43 -14.76
CA ASN A 30 8.66 9.41 -15.63
C ASN A 30 8.86 8.07 -16.38
N LEU A 31 8.01 7.06 -16.16
CA LEU A 31 8.08 5.80 -16.88
C LEU A 31 7.52 5.93 -18.32
N PRO A 32 8.01 5.12 -19.28
CA PRO A 32 7.32 4.95 -20.56
C PRO A 32 5.87 4.49 -20.32
N GLY A 33 4.88 5.29 -20.76
CA GLY A 33 3.46 5.05 -20.45
C GLY A 33 3.00 5.58 -19.08
N GLY A 34 3.77 6.49 -18.46
CA GLY A 34 3.53 7.07 -17.14
C GLY A 34 2.14 7.69 -16.95
N ASP A 35 1.53 8.26 -17.99
CA ASP A 35 0.15 8.79 -17.92
C ASP A 35 -0.87 7.68 -17.62
N ARG A 36 -0.76 6.54 -18.33
CA ARG A 36 -1.64 5.40 -18.10
C ARG A 36 -1.37 4.79 -16.73
N ALA A 37 -0.10 4.58 -16.38
CA ALA A 37 0.30 4.05 -15.08
C ALA A 37 -0.20 4.93 -13.92
N THR A 38 -0.18 6.24 -14.09
CA THR A 38 -0.71 7.22 -13.13
C THR A 38 -2.21 7.03 -12.91
N GLN A 39 -3.02 6.87 -13.98
CA GLN A 39 -4.47 6.69 -13.85
C GLN A 39 -4.86 5.38 -13.14
N ILE A 40 -4.05 4.33 -13.28
CA ILE A 40 -4.28 3.03 -12.62
C ILE A 40 -3.43 2.86 -11.35
N SER A 41 -2.99 3.95 -10.73
CA SER A 41 -2.27 3.94 -9.45
C SER A 41 -3.17 4.36 -8.29
N ARG A 42 -2.69 4.19 -7.05
CA ARG A 42 -3.25 4.83 -5.86
C ARG A 42 -2.49 6.11 -5.51
N THR A 43 -3.09 6.96 -4.70
CA THR A 43 -2.46 8.14 -4.14
C THR A 43 -1.59 7.75 -2.94
N PRO A 44 -0.50 8.49 -2.63
CA PRO A 44 0.33 8.22 -1.46
C PRO A 44 -0.41 8.29 -0.10
N ALA A 45 -1.64 8.81 -0.07
CA ALA A 45 -2.44 8.92 1.15
C ALA A 45 -2.72 7.55 1.79
N ILE A 46 -2.88 6.48 1.00
CA ILE A 46 -3.11 5.14 1.55
C ILE A 46 -1.97 4.66 2.44
N MET A 47 -0.72 4.94 2.04
CA MET A 47 0.46 4.61 2.83
C MET A 47 0.56 5.48 4.08
N ALA A 48 0.15 6.74 4.00
CA ALA A 48 0.14 7.65 5.14
C ALA A 48 -0.86 7.18 6.21
N ASP A 49 -2.06 6.80 5.81
CA ASP A 49 -3.10 6.32 6.73
C ASP A 49 -2.72 4.95 7.32
N ALA A 50 -2.19 4.03 6.51
CA ALA A 50 -1.70 2.75 6.99
C ALA A 50 -0.54 2.93 7.99
N ALA A 51 0.40 3.84 7.71
CA ALA A 51 1.47 4.18 8.64
C ALA A 51 0.94 4.76 9.94
N HIS A 52 -0.06 5.64 9.88
CA HIS A 52 -0.71 6.20 11.06
C HIS A 52 -1.38 5.12 11.91
N ALA A 53 -2.07 4.16 11.30
CA ALA A 53 -2.67 3.03 12.01
C ALA A 53 -1.62 2.16 12.73
N ILE A 54 -0.48 1.89 12.09
CA ILE A 54 0.64 1.16 12.71
C ILE A 54 1.24 1.96 13.88
N LEU A 55 1.50 3.26 13.70
CA LEU A 55 2.16 4.11 14.68
C LEU A 55 1.31 4.37 15.93
N THR A 56 -0.01 4.33 15.79
CA THR A 56 -0.95 4.52 16.89
C THR A 56 -1.36 3.20 17.57
N SER A 57 -0.93 2.06 17.02
CA SER A 57 -1.14 0.74 17.63
C SER A 57 -0.24 0.50 18.86
N PRO A 58 -0.65 -0.35 19.81
CA PRO A 58 0.18 -0.71 20.96
C PRO A 58 1.53 -1.32 20.53
N SER A 59 2.64 -0.63 20.82
CA SER A 59 3.98 -1.01 20.35
C SER A 59 4.50 -2.37 20.85
N ARG A 60 3.89 -2.92 21.91
CA ARG A 60 4.27 -4.23 22.47
C ARG A 60 3.66 -5.40 21.71
N ASP A 61 2.54 -5.18 21.03
CA ASP A 61 1.73 -6.24 20.41
C ASP A 61 1.83 -6.21 18.87
N PHE A 62 2.35 -5.11 18.31
CA PHE A 62 2.44 -4.87 16.88
C PHE A 62 3.90 -4.59 16.44
N THR A 63 4.75 -5.63 16.46
CA THR A 63 6.16 -5.56 16.06
C THR A 63 6.58 -6.80 15.25
N GLY A 64 7.59 -6.67 14.38
CA GLY A 64 8.15 -7.73 13.55
C GLY A 64 7.32 -8.13 12.34
N ARG A 65 6.40 -7.27 11.89
CA ARG A 65 5.44 -7.59 10.82
C ARG A 65 5.84 -7.01 9.46
N PHE A 66 5.47 -7.72 8.40
CA PHE A 66 5.43 -7.20 7.03
C PHE A 66 3.98 -6.85 6.72
N CYS A 67 3.69 -5.56 6.67
CA CYS A 67 2.36 -5.02 6.51
C CYS A 67 2.13 -4.59 5.06
N ILE A 68 0.93 -4.90 4.55
CA ILE A 68 0.41 -4.33 3.30
C ILE A 68 -0.59 -3.23 3.67
N ASP A 69 -0.51 -2.10 2.98
CA ASP A 69 -1.31 -0.90 3.24
C ASP A 69 -2.82 -1.17 3.36
N ASP A 70 -3.43 -1.85 2.38
CA ASP A 70 -4.87 -2.12 2.42
C ASP A 70 -5.29 -3.13 3.49
N LEU A 71 -4.47 -4.13 3.79
CA LEU A 71 -4.74 -5.07 4.89
C LEU A 71 -4.72 -4.36 6.24
N VAL A 72 -3.73 -3.48 6.46
CA VAL A 72 -3.66 -2.67 7.69
C VAL A 72 -4.89 -1.80 7.85
N LEU A 73 -5.31 -1.13 6.77
CA LEU A 73 -6.47 -0.26 6.79
C LEU A 73 -7.79 -1.04 6.95
N ARG A 74 -7.90 -2.20 6.31
CA ARG A 74 -9.03 -3.12 6.49
C ARG A 74 -9.15 -3.54 7.95
N ASP A 75 -8.05 -3.94 8.57
CA ASP A 75 -8.03 -4.34 9.98
C ASP A 75 -8.35 -3.15 10.91
N ALA A 76 -8.05 -1.92 10.47
CA ALA A 76 -8.47 -0.68 11.13
C ALA A 76 -9.93 -0.26 10.84
N GLY A 77 -10.67 -1.06 10.04
CA GLY A 77 -12.10 -0.86 9.75
C GLY A 77 -12.41 -0.10 8.46
N VAL A 78 -11.40 0.23 7.65
CA VAL A 78 -11.61 0.84 6.32
C VAL A 78 -12.17 -0.21 5.37
N THR A 79 -13.29 0.12 4.73
CA THR A 79 -13.96 -0.76 3.75
C THR A 79 -14.04 -0.14 2.37
N ASP A 80 -13.93 1.19 2.27
CA ASP A 80 -13.93 1.92 1.00
C ASP A 80 -12.53 2.44 0.68
N PHE A 81 -11.92 1.82 -0.33
CA PHE A 81 -10.58 2.16 -0.83
C PHE A 81 -10.63 3.06 -2.08
N THR A 82 -11.83 3.39 -2.59
CA THR A 82 -11.97 4.20 -3.82
C THR A 82 -11.37 5.60 -3.67
N GLN A 83 -11.40 6.16 -2.46
CA GLN A 83 -10.79 7.44 -2.10
C GLN A 83 -9.27 7.50 -2.32
N TYR A 84 -8.60 6.34 -2.33
CA TYR A 84 -7.17 6.27 -2.58
C TYR A 84 -6.85 6.09 -4.06
N ARG A 85 -7.84 5.91 -4.93
CA ARG A 85 -7.62 5.80 -6.37
C ARG A 85 -7.44 7.19 -6.97
N VAL A 86 -6.63 7.22 -8.02
CA VAL A 86 -6.38 8.44 -8.81
C VAL A 86 -7.57 8.70 -9.71
N THR A 87 -8.05 7.63 -10.33
CA THR A 87 -9.25 7.58 -11.15
C THR A 87 -10.26 6.73 -10.38
N PRO A 88 -11.18 7.33 -9.60
CA PRO A 88 -12.13 6.58 -8.76
C PRO A 88 -12.96 5.55 -9.53
N GLU A 89 -13.25 5.81 -10.80
CA GLU A 89 -14.04 4.96 -11.68
C GLU A 89 -13.25 3.74 -12.20
N SER A 90 -11.92 3.74 -12.04
CA SER A 90 -11.10 2.61 -12.46
C SER A 90 -11.28 1.43 -11.50
N ASP A 91 -11.57 0.27 -12.08
CA ASP A 91 -11.65 -1.03 -11.38
C ASP A 91 -10.33 -1.80 -11.44
N THR A 92 -9.29 -1.19 -12.02
CA THR A 92 -8.03 -1.84 -12.36
C THR A 92 -6.87 -1.03 -11.81
N LEU A 93 -5.97 -1.68 -11.09
CA LEU A 93 -4.77 -1.06 -10.51
C LEU A 93 -3.51 -1.80 -10.92
N LEU A 94 -2.40 -1.06 -11.03
CA LEU A 94 -1.08 -1.63 -11.26
C LEU A 94 -0.57 -2.25 -9.95
N ALA A 95 -0.37 -3.57 -9.93
CA ALA A 95 0.21 -4.25 -8.78
C ALA A 95 1.68 -3.86 -8.59
N ASP A 96 2.12 -3.81 -7.33
CA ASP A 96 3.52 -3.63 -6.99
C ASP A 96 4.29 -4.95 -7.18
N PHE A 97 5.54 -4.86 -7.62
CA PHE A 97 6.37 -6.00 -8.03
C PHE A 97 6.63 -7.03 -6.93
N PHE A 98 6.59 -6.62 -5.65
CA PHE A 98 7.01 -7.46 -4.52
C PHE A 98 5.85 -8.05 -3.71
N VAL A 99 4.62 -7.95 -4.24
CA VAL A 99 3.43 -8.51 -3.59
C VAL A 99 3.02 -9.76 -4.36
N PRO A 100 3.22 -10.97 -3.79
CA PRO A 100 2.76 -12.21 -4.39
C PRO A 100 1.24 -12.23 -4.61
N ASP A 101 0.79 -12.93 -5.65
CA ASP A 101 -0.63 -13.07 -5.98
C ASP A 101 -1.44 -13.82 -4.89
N ASP A 102 -0.78 -14.53 -3.98
CA ASP A 102 -1.38 -15.29 -2.88
C ASP A 102 -1.44 -14.54 -1.54
N VAL A 103 -1.01 -13.26 -1.49
CA VAL A 103 -1.20 -12.41 -0.30
C VAL A 103 -2.67 -12.01 -0.20
N ASP A 104 -3.34 -12.48 0.87
CA ASP A 104 -4.72 -12.19 1.34
C ASP A 104 -5.64 -11.39 0.39
N GLU A 105 -6.86 -11.90 0.19
CA GLU A 105 -7.91 -11.35 -0.68
C GLU A 105 -7.90 -9.81 -0.73
N ASN A 106 -7.66 -9.25 -1.93
CA ASN A 106 -7.55 -7.82 -2.19
C ASN A 106 -8.79 -7.09 -1.61
N PRO A 107 -8.67 -6.34 -0.49
CA PRO A 107 -9.82 -5.75 0.18
C PRO A 107 -10.56 -4.72 -0.69
N GLY A 108 -9.86 -4.07 -1.62
CA GLY A 108 -10.46 -3.10 -2.52
C GLY A 108 -11.17 -3.71 -3.73
N GLY A 109 -11.04 -5.03 -3.95
CA GLY A 109 -11.69 -5.78 -5.02
C GLY A 109 -11.24 -5.40 -6.44
N GLU A 110 -10.20 -4.59 -6.60
CA GLU A 110 -9.69 -4.19 -7.91
C GLU A 110 -8.99 -5.34 -8.63
N LYS A 111 -9.08 -5.31 -9.96
CA LYS A 111 -8.25 -6.15 -10.82
C LYS A 111 -6.82 -5.65 -10.78
N LEU A 112 -5.90 -6.52 -10.38
CA LEU A 112 -4.47 -6.22 -10.35
C LEU A 112 -3.85 -6.56 -11.71
N LEU A 113 -3.26 -5.57 -12.36
CA LEU A 113 -2.43 -5.75 -13.55
C LEU A 113 -0.97 -5.72 -13.13
N MET A 114 -0.21 -6.72 -13.57
CA MET A 114 1.25 -6.66 -13.49
C MET A 114 1.79 -5.85 -14.66
N MET A 115 2.82 -5.06 -14.43
CA MET A 115 3.58 -4.45 -15.53
C MET A 115 4.32 -5.58 -16.26
N GLU A 116 4.01 -5.82 -17.52
CA GLU A 116 4.82 -6.75 -18.32
C GLU A 116 6.25 -6.20 -18.42
N PRO A 117 7.28 -7.05 -18.25
CA PRO A 117 8.66 -6.62 -18.38
C PRO A 117 8.88 -6.03 -19.79
N PRO A 118 9.68 -4.96 -19.93
CA PRO A 118 9.96 -4.39 -21.23
C PRO A 118 10.55 -5.46 -22.16
N GLU A 119 9.94 -5.62 -23.34
CA GLU A 119 10.50 -6.45 -24.41
C GLU A 119 11.92 -5.96 -24.72
N HIS A 120 12.89 -6.87 -24.72
CA HIS A 120 14.31 -6.57 -24.96
C HIS A 120 14.59 -6.43 -26.46
#